data_AF-A0A2E4EK46-F1
#
_entry.id   AF-A0A2E4EK46-F1
#
_cell.length_a   1.000
_cell.length_b   1.000
_cell.length_c   1.000
_cell.angle_alpha   90.00
_cell.angle_beta   90.00
_cell.angle_gamma   90.00
#
_symmetry.space_group_name_H-M   'P 1'
#
loop_
_entity.id
_entity.type
_entity.pdbx_description
1 polymer ?
#
loop_
_entity_poly.entity_id
_entity_poly.type
_entity_poly.pdbx_seq_one_letter_code
_entity_poly.pdbx_strand_id
1 'polypeptide(L)'
;MHFLKLSLNSKLSPMKKNLMLLACAGLCGTFIFNSCKKDDDDPAPETPSEFVADNSTFSGWASWTLHETKKGADPALGEKAHGGKDTTFTRKIYIKDNAKLSGGTYPQGSLVFKHSASGNDSVHVYTGMAKRGGNFATATAGWEYFLLAADGSISKDADGNEQRGANLLACQGCHAAAKDKDYVFTAK
;
A
#
# COMPACT_ATOMS: atom_id res chain seq x y z
N MET A 1 27.21 29.59 35.36
CA MET A 1 28.04 28.64 36.12
C MET A 1 27.24 28.13 37.31
N HIS A 2 26.63 26.94 37.19
CA HIS A 2 26.16 26.14 38.32
C HIS A 2 26.15 24.68 37.83
N PHE A 3 27.10 23.91 38.37
CA PHE A 3 27.24 22.48 38.15
C PHE A 3 26.25 21.75 39.07
N LEU A 4 25.45 20.83 38.52
CA LEU A 4 24.95 19.69 39.28
C LEU A 4 25.36 18.39 38.56
N LYS A 5 26.35 17.73 39.15
CA LYS A 5 26.63 16.30 39.00
C LYS A 5 25.62 15.52 39.84
N LEU A 6 25.19 14.35 39.37
CA LEU A 6 24.86 13.11 40.11
C LEU A 6 24.00 12.25 39.17
N SER A 7 24.12 10.93 39.05
CA SER A 7 25.07 9.90 39.43
C SER A 7 24.53 8.65 38.73
N LEU A 8 25.34 8.02 37.86
CA LEU A 8 25.02 6.70 37.32
C LEU A 8 25.26 5.67 38.43
N ASN A 9 24.24 4.85 38.73
CA ASN A 9 24.44 3.61 39.48
C ASN A 9 24.14 2.41 38.58
N SER A 10 25.22 1.70 38.31
CA SER A 10 25.32 0.35 37.76
C SER A 10 24.84 -0.69 38.77
N LYS A 11 24.33 -1.81 38.27
CA LYS A 11 24.45 -3.14 38.91
C LYS A 11 24.11 -4.24 37.90
N LEU A 12 25.14 -4.68 37.18
CA LEU A 12 25.19 -6.05 36.65
C LEU A 12 25.38 -7.00 37.83
N SER A 13 24.67 -8.14 37.83
CA SER A 13 24.95 -9.25 38.74
C SER A 13 25.23 -10.53 37.94
N PRO A 14 26.16 -11.39 38.42
CA PRO A 14 26.82 -12.43 37.62
C PRO A 14 26.14 -13.81 37.64
N MET A 15 26.27 -14.53 36.50
CA MET A 15 25.99 -15.96 36.32
C MET A 15 26.80 -16.82 37.31
N LYS A 16 26.10 -17.68 38.08
CA LYS A 16 26.71 -18.74 38.87
C LYS A 16 27.06 -19.93 37.97
N LYS A 17 28.35 -20.27 37.92
CA LYS A 17 28.90 -21.47 37.28
C LYS A 17 28.84 -22.62 38.28
N ASN A 18 28.00 -23.63 38.02
CA ASN A 18 28.08 -24.90 38.72
C ASN A 18 28.93 -25.89 37.91
N LEU A 19 30.09 -26.15 38.48
CA LEU A 19 31.04 -27.21 38.20
C LEU A 19 30.48 -28.51 38.79
N MET A 20 30.26 -29.54 37.96
CA MET A 20 30.32 -30.92 38.47
C MET A 20 30.83 -31.86 37.39
N LEU A 21 31.98 -32.44 37.74
CA LEU A 21 32.73 -33.49 37.08
C LEU A 21 32.05 -34.84 37.36
N LEU A 22 31.81 -35.67 36.35
CA LEU A 22 31.91 -37.12 36.53
C LEU A 22 32.18 -37.80 35.17
N ALA A 23 33.30 -38.52 35.13
CA ALA A 23 33.78 -39.29 34.00
C ALA A 23 33.25 -40.73 34.06
N CYS A 24 32.93 -41.30 32.90
CA CYS A 24 33.03 -42.73 32.64
C CYS A 24 33.45 -42.93 31.19
N ALA A 25 34.61 -43.57 31.02
CA ALA A 25 35.24 -43.88 29.75
C ALA A 25 34.51 -45.04 29.05
N GLY A 26 34.22 -44.86 27.76
CA GLY A 26 33.74 -45.91 26.86
C GLY A 26 34.30 -45.65 25.47
N LEU A 27 35.34 -46.42 25.12
CA LEU A 27 36.11 -46.34 23.89
C LEU A 27 35.36 -47.04 22.75
N CYS A 28 34.88 -46.30 21.75
CA CYS A 28 34.62 -46.81 20.40
C CYS A 28 34.85 -45.66 19.41
N GLY A 29 36.01 -45.69 18.75
CA GLY A 29 36.40 -44.70 17.76
C GLY A 29 35.64 -44.88 16.46
N THR A 30 34.96 -43.82 16.04
CA THR A 30 34.79 -43.50 14.61
C THR A 30 34.99 -41.99 14.46
N PHE A 31 36.09 -41.62 13.81
CA PHE A 31 36.35 -40.25 13.39
C PHE A 31 35.57 -40.00 12.09
N ILE A 32 34.48 -39.24 12.17
CA ILE A 32 33.94 -38.49 11.03
C ILE A 32 33.93 -37.03 11.45
N PHE A 33 34.87 -36.25 10.93
CA PHE A 33 34.88 -34.80 11.05
C PHE A 33 34.02 -34.20 9.92
N ASN A 34 32.88 -33.62 10.29
CA ASN A 34 32.34 -32.38 9.71
C ASN A 34 31.19 -31.92 10.63
N SER A 35 31.42 -31.04 11.61
CA SER A 35 31.46 -29.57 11.48
C SER A 35 30.14 -28.96 10.98
N CYS A 36 29.31 -28.54 11.95
CA CYS A 36 28.35 -27.41 12.01
C CYS A 36 27.18 -27.85 12.92
N LYS A 37 27.26 -27.64 14.24
CA LYS A 37 26.76 -26.45 14.98
C LYS A 37 25.34 -26.03 14.56
N LYS A 38 24.47 -25.97 15.58
CA LYS A 38 23.19 -25.25 15.68
C LYS A 38 23.05 -24.18 14.62
N ASP A 39 21.86 -24.09 14.03
CA ASP A 39 21.06 -22.87 14.12
C ASP A 39 19.59 -23.28 13.98
N ASP A 40 18.78 -22.73 14.89
CA ASP A 40 17.33 -22.83 14.85
C ASP A 40 16.84 -22.25 13.51
N ASP A 41 16.01 -23.01 12.80
CA ASP A 41 15.23 -22.51 11.66
C ASP A 41 14.19 -21.50 12.18
N ASP A 42 14.65 -20.33 12.64
CA ASP A 42 13.79 -19.16 12.75
C ASP A 42 13.29 -18.86 11.33
N PRO A 43 11.96 -18.85 11.08
CA PRO A 43 11.45 -18.51 9.77
C PRO A 43 11.97 -17.11 9.42
N ALA A 44 12.61 -17.01 8.25
CA ALA A 44 13.04 -15.73 7.71
C ALA A 44 11.84 -14.75 7.77
N PRO A 45 12.04 -13.49 8.21
CA PRO A 45 10.94 -12.53 8.30
C PRO A 45 10.23 -12.46 6.96
N GLU A 46 8.97 -12.89 6.95
CA GLU A 46 8.18 -12.92 5.72
C GLU A 46 8.05 -11.50 5.19
N THR A 47 8.49 -11.27 3.96
CA THR A 47 8.28 -9.99 3.30
C THR A 47 6.78 -9.76 3.19
N PRO A 48 6.26 -8.59 3.63
CA PRO A 48 4.84 -8.30 3.52
C PRO A 48 4.38 -8.50 2.07
N SER A 49 3.39 -9.38 1.86
CA SER A 49 2.83 -9.66 0.54
C SER A 49 2.26 -8.39 -0.08
N GLU A 50 2.58 -8.10 -1.35
CA GLU A 50 2.04 -6.97 -2.10
C GLU A 50 1.05 -7.41 -3.17
N PHE A 51 -0.03 -6.66 -3.33
CA PHE A 51 -0.89 -6.71 -4.51
C PHE A 51 -0.29 -5.82 -5.61
N VAL A 52 -0.12 -6.34 -6.83
CA VAL A 52 0.36 -5.57 -7.98
C VAL A 52 -0.67 -5.65 -9.09
N ALA A 53 -1.28 -4.51 -9.42
CA ALA A 53 -2.24 -4.42 -10.52
C ALA A 53 -1.56 -4.62 -11.88
N ASP A 54 -2.28 -5.24 -12.81
CA ASP A 54 -1.94 -5.45 -14.21
C ASP A 54 -3.04 -4.90 -15.15
N ASN A 55 -2.87 -5.08 -16.47
CA ASN A 55 -3.82 -4.62 -17.48
C ASN A 55 -5.21 -5.26 -17.40
N SER A 56 -5.37 -6.37 -16.70
CA SER A 56 -6.66 -7.05 -16.50
C SER A 56 -7.36 -6.61 -15.22
N THR A 57 -6.65 -5.98 -14.29
CA THR A 57 -7.10 -5.71 -12.92
C THR A 57 -8.36 -4.85 -12.87
N PHE A 58 -8.47 -3.83 -13.73
CA PHE A 58 -9.64 -2.96 -13.84
C PHE A 58 -10.59 -3.33 -14.98
N SER A 59 -10.39 -4.49 -15.62
CA SER A 59 -11.29 -4.95 -16.67
C SER A 59 -12.71 -5.16 -16.13
N GLY A 60 -13.70 -4.86 -16.97
CA GLY A 60 -15.11 -4.98 -16.61
C GLY A 60 -15.58 -4.00 -15.52
N TRP A 61 -14.84 -2.92 -15.26
CA TRP A 61 -15.18 -1.91 -14.23
C TRP A 61 -16.63 -1.40 -14.32
N ALA A 62 -17.21 -1.36 -15.52
CA ALA A 62 -18.58 -0.90 -15.73
C ALA A 62 -19.64 -1.80 -15.07
N SER A 63 -19.30 -3.05 -14.72
CA SER A 63 -20.16 -3.95 -13.95
C SER A 63 -19.93 -3.91 -12.44
N TRP A 64 -18.93 -3.16 -11.97
CA TRP A 64 -18.64 -3.03 -10.56
C TRP A 64 -19.74 -2.22 -9.85
N THR A 65 -19.72 -2.25 -8.51
CA THR A 65 -20.70 -1.50 -7.71
C THR A 65 -20.48 0.00 -7.91
N LEU A 66 -21.46 0.68 -8.50
CA LEU A 66 -21.50 2.14 -8.54
C LEU A 66 -21.74 2.66 -7.13
N HIS A 67 -20.74 3.30 -6.56
CA HIS A 67 -20.77 3.78 -5.19
C HIS A 67 -21.28 5.22 -5.10
N GLU A 68 -20.90 6.07 -6.04
CA GLU A 68 -21.32 7.47 -6.06
C GLU A 68 -21.33 8.06 -7.47
N THR A 69 -22.27 8.98 -7.72
CA THR A 69 -22.26 9.86 -8.89
C THR A 69 -22.21 11.31 -8.45
N LYS A 70 -21.18 12.04 -8.89
CA LYS A 70 -21.03 13.49 -8.68
C LYS A 70 -21.22 14.22 -10.00
N LYS A 71 -21.87 15.37 -9.98
CA LYS A 71 -22.15 16.18 -11.17
C LYS A 71 -21.65 17.61 -10.99
N GLY A 72 -21.29 18.23 -12.11
CA GLY A 72 -20.88 19.61 -12.21
C GLY A 72 -19.50 19.89 -11.64
N ALA A 73 -19.23 21.17 -11.39
CA ALA A 73 -17.96 21.64 -10.87
C ALA A 73 -17.76 21.17 -9.41
N ASP A 74 -16.51 20.99 -9.03
CA ASP A 74 -16.08 20.61 -7.69
C ASP A 74 -14.78 21.35 -7.37
N PRO A 75 -14.86 22.43 -6.57
CA PRO A 75 -13.70 23.24 -6.22
C PRO A 75 -12.57 22.45 -5.54
N ALA A 76 -12.88 21.33 -4.88
CA ALA A 76 -11.89 20.48 -4.23
C ALA A 76 -10.99 19.73 -5.23
N LEU A 77 -11.37 19.69 -6.52
CA LEU A 77 -10.59 19.06 -7.59
C LEU A 77 -9.64 20.03 -8.31
N GLY A 78 -9.58 21.29 -7.86
CA GLY A 78 -8.68 22.30 -8.43
C GLY A 78 -9.01 22.62 -9.89
N GLU A 79 -8.01 23.08 -10.65
CA GLU A 79 -8.26 23.64 -11.99
C GLU A 79 -8.42 22.62 -13.10
N LYS A 80 -7.81 21.44 -12.96
CA LYS A 80 -7.68 20.48 -14.09
C LYS A 80 -7.99 19.03 -13.74
N ALA A 81 -8.05 18.66 -12.46
CA ALA A 81 -8.25 17.26 -12.10
C ALA A 81 -9.70 16.84 -12.36
N HIS A 82 -9.89 15.74 -13.10
CA HIS A 82 -11.17 15.06 -13.27
C HIS A 82 -12.35 15.94 -13.75
N GLY A 83 -12.08 17.02 -14.48
CA GLY A 83 -13.08 18.00 -14.92
C GLY A 83 -13.61 18.93 -13.83
N GLY A 84 -12.82 19.20 -12.77
CA GLY A 84 -13.24 19.93 -11.58
C GLY A 84 -13.88 21.31 -11.77
N LYS A 85 -13.61 22.03 -12.87
CA LYS A 85 -14.26 23.32 -13.16
C LYS A 85 -15.45 23.22 -14.13
N ASP A 86 -15.65 22.06 -14.76
CA ASP A 86 -16.68 21.88 -15.77
C ASP A 86 -18.03 21.55 -15.11
N THR A 87 -18.99 22.47 -15.25
CA THR A 87 -20.34 22.36 -14.70
C THR A 87 -21.17 21.26 -15.36
N THR A 88 -20.70 20.71 -16.47
CA THR A 88 -21.36 19.64 -17.22
C THR A 88 -20.78 18.26 -16.92
N PHE A 89 -19.63 18.17 -16.25
CA PHE A 89 -18.98 16.89 -15.99
C PHE A 89 -19.79 16.00 -15.05
N THR A 90 -19.89 14.72 -15.41
CA THR A 90 -20.39 13.66 -14.53
C THR A 90 -19.24 12.75 -14.15
N ARG A 91 -19.13 12.43 -12.86
CA ARG A 91 -18.06 11.62 -12.27
C ARG A 91 -18.71 10.44 -11.56
N LYS A 92 -18.52 9.24 -12.09
CA LYS A 92 -19.03 7.98 -11.54
C LYS A 92 -17.89 7.24 -10.87
N ILE A 93 -18.07 6.87 -9.61
CA ILE A 93 -17.08 6.17 -8.79
C ILE A 93 -17.59 4.76 -8.54
N TYR A 94 -16.78 3.77 -8.91
CA TYR A 94 -17.06 2.35 -8.76
C TYR A 94 -16.05 1.72 -7.81
N ILE A 95 -16.50 0.79 -6.98
CA ILE A 95 -15.64 0.02 -6.08
C ILE A 95 -15.87 -1.46 -6.36
N LYS A 96 -14.78 -2.18 -6.64
CA LYS A 96 -14.86 -3.62 -6.92
C LYS A 96 -15.31 -4.37 -5.66
N ASP A 97 -16.21 -5.33 -5.85
CA ASP A 97 -16.76 -6.20 -4.80
C ASP A 97 -17.34 -5.44 -3.59
N ASN A 98 -17.67 -4.15 -3.76
CA ASN A 98 -18.13 -3.26 -2.71
C ASN A 98 -17.22 -3.26 -1.47
N ALA A 99 -15.89 -3.28 -1.69
CA ALA A 99 -14.91 -3.22 -0.62
C ALA A 99 -15.17 -2.02 0.30
N LYS A 100 -15.03 -2.23 1.62
CA LYS A 100 -15.30 -1.22 2.66
C LYS A 100 -14.10 -1.05 3.57
N LEU A 101 -14.05 0.11 4.24
CA LEU A 101 -13.11 0.33 5.33
C LEU A 101 -13.37 -0.68 6.45
N SER A 102 -12.29 -1.29 6.93
CA SER A 102 -12.25 -2.07 8.17
C SER A 102 -11.18 -1.45 9.07
N GLY A 103 -11.56 -1.04 10.28
CA GLY A 103 -10.63 -0.34 11.18
C GLY A 103 -10.07 0.97 10.60
N GLY A 104 -10.80 1.63 9.68
CA GLY A 104 -10.36 2.87 9.04
C GLY A 104 -9.39 2.69 7.87
N THR A 105 -9.19 1.47 7.36
CA THR A 105 -8.34 1.19 6.19
C THR A 105 -9.03 0.24 5.22
N TYR A 106 -8.81 0.42 3.92
CA TYR A 106 -9.26 -0.52 2.90
C TYR A 106 -8.35 -1.76 2.89
N PRO A 107 -8.91 -2.98 2.75
CA PRO A 107 -8.12 -4.19 2.58
C PRO A 107 -7.16 -4.10 1.40
N GLN A 108 -6.00 -4.75 1.51
CA GLN A 108 -5.11 -4.96 0.37
C GLN A 108 -5.87 -5.61 -0.80
N GLY A 109 -5.59 -5.17 -2.03
CA GLY A 109 -6.32 -5.57 -3.22
C GLY A 109 -7.62 -4.79 -3.45
N SER A 110 -7.99 -3.84 -2.59
CA SER A 110 -9.13 -2.96 -2.86
C SER A 110 -8.89 -2.13 -4.12
N LEU A 111 -9.90 -2.06 -4.98
CA LEU A 111 -9.86 -1.36 -6.25
C LEU A 111 -10.97 -0.31 -6.34
N VAL A 112 -10.58 0.89 -6.74
CA VAL A 112 -11.50 2.00 -7.03
C VAL A 112 -11.31 2.40 -8.48
N PHE A 113 -12.40 2.52 -9.22
CA PHE A 113 -12.41 3.04 -10.58
C PHE A 113 -13.25 4.31 -10.64
N LYS A 114 -12.78 5.32 -11.38
CA LYS A 114 -13.54 6.53 -11.63
C LYS A 114 -13.59 6.82 -13.12
N HIS A 115 -14.81 6.92 -13.62
CA HIS A 115 -15.14 7.40 -14.96
C HIS A 115 -15.69 8.82 -14.88
N SER A 116 -14.99 9.76 -15.49
CA SER A 116 -15.48 11.13 -15.67
C SER A 116 -15.80 11.37 -17.14
N ALA A 117 -16.92 12.01 -17.43
CA ALA A 117 -17.31 12.39 -18.78
C ALA A 117 -17.89 13.81 -18.81
N SER A 118 -17.61 14.57 -19.87
CA SER A 118 -18.27 15.86 -20.14
C SER A 118 -19.75 15.67 -20.50
N GLY A 119 -20.58 16.69 -20.31
CA GLY A 119 -22.03 16.56 -20.54
C GLY A 119 -22.42 16.30 -22.00
N ASN A 120 -21.53 16.62 -22.94
CA ASN A 120 -21.66 16.34 -24.37
C ASN A 120 -20.93 15.06 -24.81
N ASP A 121 -20.39 14.28 -23.86
CA ASP A 121 -19.66 13.02 -24.08
C ASP A 121 -18.40 13.13 -24.95
N SER A 122 -17.88 14.34 -25.19
CA SER A 122 -16.69 14.53 -26.02
C SER A 122 -15.36 14.28 -25.28
N VAL A 123 -15.38 14.28 -23.96
CA VAL A 123 -14.19 14.08 -23.11
C VAL A 123 -14.48 12.99 -22.10
N HIS A 124 -13.60 12.00 -22.03
CA HIS A 124 -13.61 10.96 -21.01
C HIS A 124 -12.28 10.90 -20.27
N VAL A 125 -12.34 10.66 -18.96
CA VAL A 125 -11.18 10.42 -18.12
C VAL A 125 -11.45 9.15 -17.32
N TYR A 126 -10.54 8.18 -17.46
CA TYR A 126 -10.58 6.91 -16.73
C TYR A 126 -9.38 6.87 -15.79
N THR A 127 -9.67 6.75 -14.50
CA THR A 127 -8.64 6.73 -13.45
C THR A 127 -8.91 5.59 -12.50
N GLY A 128 -7.85 4.96 -12.01
CA GLY A 128 -7.92 3.86 -11.05
C GLY A 128 -7.11 4.12 -9.80
N MET A 129 -7.46 3.41 -8.73
CA MET A 129 -6.65 3.27 -7.53
C MET A 129 -6.62 1.80 -7.10
N ALA A 130 -5.46 1.31 -6.68
CA ALA A 130 -5.29 -0.03 -6.12
C ALA A 130 -4.54 0.02 -4.79
N LYS A 131 -5.06 -0.69 -3.79
CA LYS A 131 -4.41 -0.84 -2.49
C LYS A 131 -3.37 -1.96 -2.58
N ARG A 132 -2.10 -1.61 -2.75
CA ARG A 132 -1.01 -2.59 -2.88
C ARG A 132 -0.66 -3.27 -1.57
N GLY A 133 -0.66 -2.50 -0.47
CA GLY A 133 -0.14 -2.98 0.81
C GLY A 133 1.37 -3.22 0.77
N GLY A 134 1.85 -4.08 1.66
CA GLY A 134 3.26 -4.36 1.87
C GLY A 134 4.14 -3.13 2.09
N ASN A 135 5.25 -3.04 1.34
CA ASN A 135 6.23 -1.96 1.47
C ASN A 135 6.03 -0.82 0.47
N PHE A 136 5.07 -0.96 -0.45
CA PHE A 136 4.74 0.08 -1.42
C PHE A 136 4.12 1.30 -0.71
N ALA A 137 4.64 2.50 -1.01
CA ALA A 137 4.06 3.79 -0.63
C ALA A 137 3.48 3.84 0.80
N THR A 138 4.22 3.32 1.79
CA THR A 138 3.73 3.18 3.17
C THR A 138 3.32 4.50 3.80
N ALA A 139 3.97 5.61 3.42
CA ALA A 139 3.60 6.96 3.84
C ALA A 139 2.20 7.41 3.38
N THR A 140 1.64 6.75 2.37
CA THR A 140 0.29 7.00 1.81
C THR A 140 -0.55 5.75 1.78
N ALA A 141 -0.35 4.91 2.79
CA ALA A 141 -1.08 3.68 3.04
C ALA A 141 -1.08 2.70 1.84
N GLY A 142 -0.04 2.71 1.01
CA GLY A 142 0.11 1.73 -0.07
C GLY A 142 -0.87 1.87 -1.22
N TRP A 143 -1.39 3.07 -1.47
CA TRP A 143 -2.19 3.36 -2.65
C TRP A 143 -1.34 3.64 -3.89
N GLU A 144 -1.66 2.94 -4.97
CA GLU A 144 -1.16 3.24 -6.31
C GLU A 144 -2.28 3.88 -7.15
N TYR A 145 -1.92 4.87 -7.97
CA TYR A 145 -2.84 5.61 -8.84
C TYR A 145 -2.57 5.26 -10.30
N PHE A 146 -3.60 5.30 -11.14
CA PHE A 146 -3.54 4.87 -12.54
C PHE A 146 -4.30 5.84 -13.44
N LEU A 147 -3.72 6.15 -14.61
CA LEU A 147 -4.50 6.52 -15.80
C LEU A 147 -4.82 5.25 -16.58
N LEU A 148 -6.07 5.11 -16.98
CA LEU A 148 -6.58 3.90 -17.61
C LEU A 148 -7.16 4.23 -18.99
N ALA A 149 -7.24 3.21 -19.85
CA ALA A 149 -8.06 3.26 -21.04
C ALA A 149 -9.52 2.91 -20.69
N ALA A 150 -10.42 3.08 -21.66
CA ALA A 150 -11.84 2.82 -21.48
C ALA A 150 -12.15 1.34 -21.12
N ASP A 151 -11.30 0.41 -21.55
CA ASP A 151 -11.42 -1.02 -21.24
C ASP A 151 -10.86 -1.39 -19.85
N GLY A 152 -10.22 -0.45 -19.16
CA GLY A 152 -9.57 -0.66 -17.85
C GLY A 152 -8.10 -1.08 -17.93
N SER A 153 -7.50 -1.19 -19.11
CA SER A 153 -6.05 -1.38 -19.23
C SER A 153 -5.27 -0.15 -18.77
N ILE A 154 -4.01 -0.35 -18.35
CA ILE A 154 -3.16 0.73 -17.87
C ILE A 154 -2.69 1.54 -19.08
N SER A 155 -2.99 2.83 -19.10
CA SER A 155 -2.59 3.73 -20.18
C SER A 155 -1.08 3.86 -20.24
N LYS A 156 -0.57 4.13 -21.43
CA LYS A 156 0.84 4.45 -21.66
C LYS A 156 1.00 5.90 -22.07
N ASP A 157 2.09 6.54 -21.64
CA ASP A 157 2.49 7.85 -22.14
C ASP A 157 3.07 7.76 -23.56
N ALA A 158 3.52 8.90 -24.09
CA ALA A 158 4.07 8.99 -25.44
C ALA A 158 5.37 8.17 -25.63
N ASP A 159 6.09 7.91 -24.53
CA ASP A 159 7.33 7.13 -24.51
C ASP A 159 7.06 5.63 -24.27
N GLY A 160 5.79 5.26 -24.09
CA GLY A 160 5.35 3.87 -23.89
C GLY A 160 5.40 3.41 -22.43
N ASN A 161 5.64 4.30 -21.46
CA ASN A 161 5.66 3.96 -20.04
C ASN A 161 4.24 3.89 -19.48
N GLU A 162 3.99 2.92 -18.59
CA GLU A 162 2.71 2.82 -17.89
C GLU A 162 2.47 4.06 -17.01
N GLN A 163 1.30 4.67 -17.16
CA GLN A 163 0.87 5.83 -16.39
C GLN A 163 0.27 5.38 -15.05
N ARG A 164 1.15 4.92 -14.17
CA ARG A 164 0.82 4.44 -12.83
C ARG A 164 1.84 4.90 -11.78
N GLY A 165 1.49 4.78 -10.51
CA GLY A 165 2.41 4.94 -9.40
C GLY A 165 1.85 5.73 -8.23
N ALA A 166 2.57 5.73 -7.13
CA ALA A 166 2.18 6.50 -5.94
C ALA A 166 2.18 8.01 -6.21
N ASN A 167 3.19 8.51 -6.93
CA ASN A 167 3.35 9.94 -7.21
C ASN A 167 2.83 10.37 -8.59
N LEU A 168 2.05 9.53 -9.27
CA LEU A 168 1.51 9.83 -10.61
C LEU A 168 0.76 11.17 -10.58
N LEU A 169 1.20 12.14 -11.40
CA LEU A 169 0.54 13.43 -11.64
C LEU A 169 0.01 14.14 -10.38
N ALA A 170 0.71 14.03 -9.26
CA ALA A 170 0.30 14.56 -7.96
C ALA A 170 -1.06 14.05 -7.42
N CYS A 171 -1.57 12.92 -7.94
CA CYS A 171 -2.80 12.27 -7.47
C CYS A 171 -2.76 12.04 -5.95
N GLN A 172 -1.65 11.49 -5.46
CA GLN A 172 -1.43 11.29 -4.03
C GLN A 172 -1.51 12.58 -3.22
N GLY A 173 -0.98 13.70 -3.72
CA GLY A 173 -1.01 14.98 -3.02
C GLY A 173 -2.44 15.48 -2.79
N CYS A 174 -3.30 15.37 -3.81
CA CYS A 174 -4.71 15.72 -3.68
C CYS A 174 -5.46 14.73 -2.77
N HIS A 175 -5.19 13.43 -2.93
CA HIS A 175 -5.84 12.38 -2.14
C HIS A 175 -5.42 12.38 -0.66
N ALA A 176 -4.31 13.01 -0.30
CA ALA A 176 -3.93 13.23 1.10
C ALA A 176 -4.95 14.07 1.89
N ALA A 177 -5.78 14.88 1.21
CA ALA A 177 -6.90 15.57 1.85
C ALA A 177 -8.00 14.61 2.38
N ALA A 178 -7.99 13.35 1.93
CA ALA A 178 -8.86 12.27 2.41
C ALA A 178 -8.11 11.24 3.26
N LYS A 179 -6.97 11.58 3.87
CA LYS A 179 -6.18 10.64 4.68
C LYS A 179 -6.99 9.94 5.79
N ASP A 180 -7.95 10.64 6.41
CA ASP A 180 -8.79 10.10 7.49
C ASP A 180 -9.87 9.13 6.97
N LYS A 181 -9.95 8.97 5.63
CA LYS A 181 -10.81 8.04 4.90
C LYS A 181 -9.98 7.09 4.03
N ASP A 182 -8.75 6.84 4.47
CA ASP A 182 -7.76 6.05 3.75
C ASP A 182 -7.59 6.48 2.29
N TYR A 183 -7.43 7.79 2.07
CA TYR A 183 -7.16 8.42 0.77
C TYR A 183 -8.29 8.28 -0.27
N VAL A 184 -9.48 7.79 0.11
CA VAL A 184 -10.65 7.67 -0.79
C VAL A 184 -11.77 8.62 -0.34
N PHE A 185 -12.05 9.67 -1.13
CA PHE A 185 -13.04 10.71 -0.78
C PHE A 185 -14.47 10.20 -0.58
N THR A 186 -14.82 9.08 -1.20
CA THR A 186 -16.16 8.51 -1.20
C THR A 186 -16.35 7.44 -0.13
N ALA A 187 -15.33 7.16 0.69
CA ALA A 187 -15.46 6.20 1.78
C ALA A 187 -16.53 6.67 2.78
N LYS A 188 -17.43 5.76 3.14
CA LYS A 188 -18.47 5.92 4.15
C LYS A 188 -18.40 4.74 5.11
#